data_AF-A0A830DY19-F1
#
_entry.id   AF-A0A830DY19-F1
#
_cell.length_a   1.000
_cell.length_b   1.000
_cell.length_c   1.000
_cell.angle_alpha   90.00
_cell.angle_beta   90.00
_cell.angle_gamma   90.00
#
_symmetry.space_group_name_H-M   'P 1'
#
loop_
_entity.id
_entity.type
_entity.pdbx_description
1 polymer ?
#
loop_
_entity_poly.entity_id
_entity_poly.type
_entity_poly.pdbx_seq_one_letter_code
_entity_poly.pdbx_strand_id
1 'polypeptide(L)'
;MVSIKGTEMILVEAIQPFDINSLGNLFGGRMLEWMANIGTVTATRFSRGPAVLAYLDRHFFIRPVRLGEFVILKARIEYAGKSSMEVRIEASKEGPGGKQELVTMATASYVAVDEYGVPRPINNVLEPTNDERQIYEEAKKRYEERKRKIEDRKFKRFDLTDPTKGLKWRVESSRWAMPSDAFVGNLVSGGRLLAWLDEIAGLLAARYSGGAAVTGSVDETAFYAPIRVGDIVTVRAGITYVGKSSMEIMLDVIAEGAYGQARHVCTAYYTYIHVDSSGKPAPVPEYVPINDYEKSLFAEGERRRQVRDEELARIKRMWMSPEP
;
A
#
# COMPACT_ATOMS: atom_id res chain seq x y z
N MET A 1 -29.66 0.51 -5.43
CA MET A 1 -28.81 1.41 -6.23
C MET A 1 -28.29 2.46 -5.28
N VAL A 2 -27.00 2.78 -5.36
CA VAL A 2 -26.32 3.68 -4.43
C VAL A 2 -25.40 4.59 -5.25
N SER A 3 -25.40 5.90 -4.97
CA SER A 3 -24.48 6.86 -5.61
C SER A 3 -23.05 6.70 -5.08
N ILE A 4 -22.04 7.28 -5.75
CA ILE A 4 -20.65 7.23 -5.27
C ILE A 4 -20.58 7.81 -3.85
N LYS A 5 -21.15 9.00 -3.64
CA LYS A 5 -21.20 9.64 -2.32
C LYS A 5 -21.96 8.81 -1.29
N GLY A 6 -23.00 8.08 -1.70
CA GLY A 6 -23.77 7.18 -0.84
C GLY A 6 -22.99 5.96 -0.35
N THR A 7 -21.81 5.68 -0.92
CA THR A 7 -20.92 4.60 -0.47
C THR A 7 -19.85 5.06 0.53
N GLU A 8 -19.74 6.36 0.82
CA GLU A 8 -18.67 6.90 1.66
C GLU A 8 -18.69 6.32 3.08
N MET A 9 -17.54 5.83 3.53
CA MET A 9 -17.25 5.50 4.92
C MET A 9 -16.23 6.48 5.46
N ILE A 10 -16.33 6.78 6.76
CA ILE A 10 -15.38 7.62 7.47
C ILE A 10 -14.85 6.83 8.66
N LEU A 11 -13.52 6.86 8.84
CA LEU A 11 -12.82 6.39 10.02
C LEU A 11 -12.04 7.55 10.60
N VAL A 12 -12.11 7.74 11.91
CA VAL A 12 -11.33 8.77 12.62
C VAL A 12 -10.46 8.04 13.64
N GLU A 13 -9.15 8.25 13.55
CA GLU A 13 -8.17 7.63 14.45
C GLU A 13 -7.39 8.73 15.17
N ALA A 14 -7.35 8.64 16.50
CA ALA A 14 -6.50 9.49 17.33
C ALA A 14 -5.12 8.85 17.43
N ILE A 15 -4.06 9.57 17.09
CA ILE A 15 -2.71 8.99 17.10
C ILE A 15 -2.27 8.73 18.55
N GLN A 16 -2.02 7.45 18.85
CA GLN A 16 -1.60 6.97 20.16
C GLN A 16 -0.07 6.75 20.22
N PRO A 17 0.51 6.60 21.43
CA PRO A 17 1.95 6.32 21.57
C PRO A 17 2.45 5.07 20.85
N PHE A 18 1.62 4.05 20.66
CA PHE A 18 1.99 2.83 19.93
C PHE A 18 1.87 2.95 18.40
N ASP A 19 1.33 4.07 17.90
CA ASP A 19 1.23 4.33 16.45
C ASP A 19 2.44 5.10 15.90
N ILE A 20 3.31 5.62 16.78
CA ILE A 20 4.39 6.53 16.39
C ILE A 20 5.77 5.89 16.44
N ASN A 21 6.65 6.35 15.56
CA ASN A 21 8.07 6.05 15.61
C ASN A 21 8.80 6.89 16.67
N SER A 22 10.10 6.66 16.82
CA SER A 22 10.96 7.37 17.78
C SER A 22 11.05 8.89 17.55
N LEU A 23 10.58 9.39 16.42
CA LEU A 23 10.52 10.83 16.10
C LEU A 23 9.13 11.44 16.41
N GLY A 24 8.21 10.66 16.97
CA GLY A 24 6.85 11.12 17.27
C GLY A 24 5.92 11.19 16.06
N ASN A 25 6.33 10.64 14.91
CA ASN A 25 5.52 10.59 13.70
C ASN A 25 4.84 9.22 13.55
N LEU A 26 3.60 9.21 13.06
CA LEU A 26 2.85 8.01 12.71
C LEU A 26 3.66 7.11 11.78
N PHE A 27 3.71 5.81 12.09
CA PHE A 27 4.31 4.80 11.22
C PHE A 27 3.54 4.70 9.89
N GLY A 28 4.28 4.62 8.78
CA GLY A 28 3.69 4.41 7.45
C GLY A 28 2.82 3.16 7.41
N GLY A 29 3.30 2.07 8.02
CA GLY A 29 2.58 0.81 8.14
C GLY A 29 1.22 0.92 8.83
N ARG A 30 1.10 1.78 9.86
CA ARG A 30 -0.18 2.00 10.56
C ARG A 30 -1.17 2.75 9.69
N MET A 31 -0.72 3.78 8.98
CA MET A 31 -1.56 4.49 8.00
C MET A 31 -2.01 3.54 6.87
N LEU A 32 -1.11 2.73 6.32
CA LEU A 32 -1.42 1.72 5.30
C LEU A 32 -2.46 0.71 5.77
N GLU A 33 -2.32 0.23 7.00
CA GLU A 33 -3.27 -0.67 7.63
C GLU A 33 -4.66 -0.05 7.71
N TRP A 34 -4.77 1.17 8.22
CA TRP A 34 -6.05 1.87 8.32
C TRP A 34 -6.68 2.15 6.95
N MET A 35 -5.88 2.58 5.96
CA MET A 35 -6.35 2.81 4.59
C MET A 35 -6.92 1.54 3.95
N ALA A 36 -6.21 0.42 4.08
CA ALA A 36 -6.69 -0.86 3.57
C ALA A 36 -7.92 -1.37 4.34
N ASN A 37 -7.96 -1.18 5.66
CA ASN A 37 -9.08 -1.61 6.48
C ASN A 37 -10.36 -0.83 6.14
N ILE A 38 -10.31 0.51 6.06
CA ILE A 38 -11.49 1.30 5.68
C ILE A 38 -11.93 0.97 4.26
N GLY A 39 -11.01 0.76 3.31
CA GLY A 39 -11.35 0.33 1.96
C GLY A 39 -12.03 -1.05 1.93
N THR A 40 -11.56 -1.98 2.74
CA THR A 40 -12.18 -3.31 2.89
C THR A 40 -13.59 -3.21 3.47
N VAL A 41 -13.79 -2.37 4.49
CA VAL A 41 -15.12 -2.11 5.08
C VAL A 41 -16.07 -1.52 4.03
N THR A 42 -15.63 -0.50 3.28
CA THR A 42 -16.43 0.11 2.21
C THR A 42 -16.83 -0.93 1.14
N ALA A 43 -15.87 -1.73 0.67
CA ALA A 43 -16.12 -2.78 -0.33
C ALA A 43 -17.02 -3.91 0.20
N THR A 44 -16.85 -4.30 1.46
CA THR A 44 -17.66 -5.34 2.11
C THR A 44 -19.10 -4.90 2.25
N ARG A 45 -19.32 -3.66 2.72
CA ARG A 45 -20.65 -3.08 2.87
C ARG A 45 -21.35 -2.91 1.52
N PHE A 46 -20.64 -2.40 0.51
CA PHE A 46 -21.21 -2.21 -0.82
C PHE A 46 -21.56 -3.55 -1.49
N SER A 47 -20.65 -4.54 -1.44
CA SER A 47 -20.87 -5.85 -2.10
C SER A 47 -21.77 -6.81 -1.33
N ARG A 48 -22.19 -6.44 -0.11
CA ARG A 48 -23.00 -7.25 0.81
C ARG A 48 -22.37 -8.61 1.12
N GLY A 49 -21.09 -8.60 1.50
CA GLY A 49 -20.35 -9.79 1.89
C GLY A 49 -18.84 -9.57 1.84
N PRO A 50 -18.03 -10.61 2.06
CA PRO A 50 -16.57 -10.51 2.10
C PRO A 50 -15.99 -9.84 0.86
N ALA A 51 -15.00 -8.97 1.08
CA ALA A 51 -14.17 -8.38 0.04
C ALA A 51 -12.71 -8.40 0.47
N VAL A 52 -11.79 -8.56 -0.48
CA VAL A 52 -10.34 -8.58 -0.23
C VAL A 52 -9.60 -7.62 -1.14
N LEU A 53 -8.51 -7.05 -0.63
CA LEU A 53 -7.61 -6.18 -1.39
C LEU A 53 -6.92 -7.02 -2.49
N ALA A 54 -6.98 -6.55 -3.73
CA ALA A 54 -6.40 -7.21 -4.89
C ALA A 54 -5.32 -6.37 -5.58
N TYR A 55 -5.40 -5.04 -5.45
CA TYR A 55 -4.41 -4.12 -6.00
C TYR A 55 -4.39 -2.82 -5.21
N LEU A 56 -3.20 -2.26 -5.00
CA LEU A 56 -3.00 -0.94 -4.44
C LEU A 56 -2.23 -0.08 -5.45
N ASP A 57 -2.78 1.07 -5.83
CA ASP A 57 -2.07 2.00 -6.71
C ASP A 57 -0.94 2.69 -5.93
N ARG A 58 0.01 3.28 -6.68
CA ARG A 58 1.09 4.07 -6.09
C ARG A 58 0.51 5.19 -5.22
N HIS A 59 1.09 5.39 -4.05
CA HIS A 59 0.74 6.53 -3.20
C HIS A 59 1.94 7.10 -2.45
N PHE A 60 1.77 8.34 -2.01
CA PHE A 60 2.82 9.15 -1.39
C PHE A 60 2.36 9.63 -0.02
N PHE A 61 3.29 9.64 0.94
CA PHE A 61 3.11 10.30 2.23
C PHE A 61 3.51 11.77 2.07
N ILE A 62 2.50 12.65 1.99
CA ILE A 62 2.71 14.07 1.65
C ILE A 62 3.03 14.88 2.90
N ARG A 63 2.40 14.53 4.03
CA ARG A 63 2.57 15.23 5.32
C ARG A 63 2.73 14.21 6.46
N PRO A 64 3.56 14.51 7.47
CA PRO A 64 3.63 13.69 8.67
C PRO A 64 2.40 13.93 9.57
N VAL A 65 2.02 12.90 10.32
CA VAL A 65 1.02 12.98 11.39
C VAL A 65 1.72 12.69 12.71
N ARG A 66 1.42 13.46 13.75
CA ARG A 66 2.10 13.41 15.05
C ARG A 66 1.21 12.86 16.17
N LEU A 67 1.85 12.43 17.25
CA LEU A 67 1.18 12.04 18.49
C LEU A 67 0.16 13.10 18.94
N GLY A 68 -1.06 12.67 19.26
CA GLY A 68 -2.15 13.56 19.69
C GLY A 68 -2.92 14.25 18.55
N GLU A 69 -2.44 14.18 17.30
CA GLU A 69 -3.25 14.57 16.14
C GLU A 69 -4.31 13.49 15.82
N PHE A 70 -5.28 13.85 14.97
CA PHE A 70 -6.28 12.93 14.45
C PHE A 70 -6.11 12.74 12.95
N VAL A 71 -6.33 11.53 12.47
CA VAL A 71 -6.44 11.21 11.05
C VAL A 71 -7.89 10.91 10.73
N ILE A 72 -8.40 11.57 9.70
CA ILE A 72 -9.72 11.33 9.12
C ILE A 72 -9.50 10.61 7.79
N LEU A 73 -9.85 9.33 7.74
CA LEU A 73 -9.86 8.55 6.52
C LEU A 73 -11.27 8.53 5.93
N LYS A 74 -11.38 8.83 4.63
CA LYS A 74 -12.62 8.72 3.86
C LYS A 74 -12.41 7.71 2.74
N ALA A 75 -13.33 6.77 2.59
CA ALA A 75 -13.27 5.78 1.51
C ALA A 75 -14.61 5.64 0.80
N ARG A 76 -14.59 5.65 -0.53
CA ARG A 76 -15.79 5.57 -1.38
C ARG A 76 -15.54 4.68 -2.60
N ILE A 77 -16.58 3.99 -3.07
CA ILE A 77 -16.53 3.21 -4.31
C ILE A 77 -16.66 4.17 -5.51
N GLU A 78 -15.62 4.28 -6.33
CA GLU A 78 -15.66 5.11 -7.54
C GLU A 78 -16.05 4.30 -8.79
N TYR A 79 -15.82 2.99 -8.79
CA TYR A 79 -16.23 2.08 -9.87
C TYR A 79 -16.59 0.70 -9.32
N ALA A 80 -17.60 0.05 -9.91
CA ALA A 80 -17.98 -1.32 -9.61
C ALA A 80 -18.16 -2.13 -10.90
N GLY A 81 -17.42 -3.23 -11.02
CA GLY A 81 -17.53 -4.22 -12.09
C GLY A 81 -18.39 -5.42 -11.68
N LYS A 82 -18.11 -6.60 -12.24
CA LYS A 82 -18.84 -7.85 -11.90
C LYS A 82 -18.55 -8.32 -10.47
N SER A 83 -17.27 -8.42 -10.13
CA SER A 83 -16.78 -8.88 -8.81
C SER A 83 -15.76 -7.92 -8.20
N SER A 84 -15.36 -6.87 -8.92
CA SER A 84 -14.31 -5.93 -8.52
C SER A 84 -14.89 -4.54 -8.23
N MET A 85 -14.29 -3.84 -7.27
CA MET A 85 -14.62 -2.47 -6.90
C MET A 85 -13.34 -1.64 -6.84
N GLU A 86 -13.32 -0.47 -7.46
CA GLU A 86 -12.28 0.53 -7.21
C GLU A 86 -12.73 1.43 -6.07
N VAL A 87 -11.86 1.56 -5.06
CA VAL A 87 -12.10 2.34 -3.85
C VAL A 87 -11.06 3.44 -3.79
N ARG A 88 -11.54 4.69 -3.71
CA ARG A 88 -10.71 5.85 -3.44
C ARG A 88 -10.64 6.05 -1.93
N ILE A 89 -9.44 6.21 -1.41
CA ILE A 89 -9.15 6.38 0.02
C ILE A 89 -8.34 7.66 0.19
N GLU A 90 -8.81 8.57 1.02
CA GLU A 90 -8.17 9.85 1.32
C GLU A 90 -8.00 9.98 2.82
N ALA A 91 -6.77 10.22 3.27
CA ALA A 91 -6.45 10.49 4.66
C ALA A 91 -6.08 11.96 4.81
N SER A 92 -6.76 12.66 5.69
CA SER A 92 -6.47 14.04 6.05
C SER A 92 -6.27 14.17 7.56
N LYS A 93 -5.64 15.26 7.98
CA LYS A 93 -5.57 15.69 9.37
C LYS A 93 -6.10 17.10 9.52
N GLU A 94 -6.43 17.49 10.75
CA GLU A 94 -6.77 18.89 11.02
C GLU A 94 -5.50 19.75 11.01
N GLY A 95 -5.53 20.80 10.20
CA GLY A 95 -4.50 21.84 10.11
C GLY A 95 -4.93 23.14 10.78
N PRO A 96 -4.10 24.20 10.69
CA PRO A 96 -4.38 25.48 11.32
C PRO A 96 -5.74 26.07 10.92
N GLY A 97 -6.50 26.55 11.91
CA GLY A 97 -7.83 27.14 11.68
C GLY A 97 -8.92 26.13 11.29
N GLY A 98 -8.73 24.83 11.59
CA GLY A 98 -9.71 23.77 11.32
C GLY A 98 -9.74 23.27 9.87
N LYS A 99 -8.81 23.73 9.02
CA LYS A 99 -8.72 23.28 7.62
C LYS A 99 -8.20 21.85 7.55
N GLN A 100 -8.81 21.00 6.74
CA GLN A 100 -8.29 19.65 6.51
C GLN A 100 -7.08 19.69 5.58
N GLU A 101 -5.96 19.13 6.04
CA GLU A 101 -4.76 18.95 5.24
C GLU A 101 -4.63 17.51 4.78
N LEU A 102 -4.47 17.29 3.47
CA LEU A 102 -4.24 15.96 2.92
C LEU A 102 -2.90 15.39 3.41
N VAL A 103 -2.95 14.21 4.02
CA VAL A 103 -1.79 13.43 4.49
C VAL A 103 -1.34 12.47 3.39
N THR A 104 -2.27 11.68 2.87
CA THR A 104 -2.04 10.74 1.78
C THR A 104 -3.35 10.38 1.09
N MET A 105 -3.27 9.86 -0.14
CA MET A 105 -4.41 9.32 -0.87
C MET A 105 -3.98 8.10 -1.66
N ALA A 106 -4.88 7.15 -1.87
CA ALA A 106 -4.66 6.03 -2.76
C ALA A 106 -5.96 5.58 -3.42
N THR A 107 -5.84 4.90 -4.55
CA THR A 107 -6.88 4.09 -5.17
C THR A 107 -6.51 2.62 -5.02
N ALA A 108 -7.48 1.79 -4.66
CA ALA A 108 -7.28 0.38 -4.42
C ALA A 108 -8.40 -0.44 -5.06
N SER A 109 -8.06 -1.60 -5.63
CA SER A 109 -9.04 -2.56 -6.13
C SER A 109 -9.34 -3.61 -5.07
N TYR A 110 -10.61 -3.78 -4.79
CA TYR A 110 -11.12 -4.85 -3.95
C TYR A 110 -11.93 -5.84 -4.79
N VAL A 111 -11.91 -7.11 -4.39
CA VAL A 111 -12.68 -8.17 -5.05
C VAL A 111 -13.65 -8.76 -4.04
N ALA A 112 -14.93 -8.76 -4.37
CA ALA A 112 -15.95 -9.48 -3.62
C ALA A 112 -15.68 -10.98 -3.73
N VAL A 113 -15.60 -11.67 -2.60
CA VAL A 113 -15.28 -13.10 -2.52
C VAL A 113 -16.26 -13.85 -1.63
N ASP A 114 -16.30 -15.17 -1.79
CA ASP A 114 -16.90 -16.08 -0.82
C ASP A 114 -15.97 -16.36 0.37
N GLU A 115 -16.39 -17.23 1.28
CA GLU A 115 -15.61 -17.65 2.46
C GLU A 115 -14.28 -18.35 2.11
N TYR A 116 -14.14 -18.85 0.88
CA TYR A 116 -12.93 -19.49 0.38
C TYR A 116 -12.05 -18.52 -0.42
N GLY A 117 -12.40 -17.25 -0.53
CA GLY A 117 -11.63 -16.27 -1.30
C GLY A 117 -11.82 -16.39 -2.82
N VAL A 118 -12.86 -17.09 -3.27
CA VAL A 118 -13.21 -17.19 -4.70
C VAL A 118 -14.07 -15.99 -5.10
N PRO A 119 -13.78 -15.32 -6.23
CA PRO A 119 -14.55 -14.15 -6.66
C PRO A 119 -16.04 -14.46 -6.87
N ARG A 120 -16.91 -13.60 -6.34
CA ARG A 120 -18.37 -13.69 -6.50
C ARG A 120 -18.96 -12.40 -7.11
N PRO A 121 -20.16 -12.45 -7.72
CA PRO A 121 -20.86 -11.26 -8.17
C PRO A 121 -21.18 -10.28 -7.02
N ILE A 122 -21.13 -8.99 -7.34
CA ILE A 122 -21.57 -7.90 -6.45
C ILE A 122 -23.10 -7.78 -6.53
N ASN A 123 -23.77 -7.84 -5.38
CA ASN A 123 -25.24 -7.84 -5.30
C ASN A 123 -25.84 -6.42 -5.20
N ASN A 124 -25.04 -5.38 -5.39
CA ASN A 124 -25.44 -3.99 -5.32
C ASN A 124 -25.00 -3.27 -6.60
N VAL A 125 -25.75 -2.24 -6.98
CA VAL A 125 -25.51 -1.48 -8.22
C VAL A 125 -25.07 -0.08 -7.84
N LEU A 126 -23.91 0.33 -8.38
CA LEU A 126 -23.42 1.70 -8.29
C LEU A 126 -24.08 2.52 -9.39
N GLU A 127 -24.76 3.59 -9.01
CA GLU A 127 -25.48 4.47 -9.93
C GLU A 127 -25.00 5.91 -9.70
N PRO A 128 -23.95 6.35 -10.42
CA PRO A 128 -23.41 7.69 -10.27
C PRO A 128 -24.46 8.74 -10.64
N THR A 129 -24.56 9.80 -9.83
CA THR A 129 -25.33 10.99 -10.23
C THR A 129 -24.66 11.69 -11.41
N ASN A 130 -25.33 12.69 -12.01
CA ASN A 130 -24.77 13.46 -13.13
C ASN A 130 -23.40 14.08 -12.77
N ASP A 131 -23.26 14.61 -11.56
CA ASP A 131 -22.01 15.24 -11.08
C ASP A 131 -20.93 14.21 -10.73
N GLU A 132 -21.30 12.95 -10.51
CA GLU A 132 -20.38 11.84 -10.20
C GLU A 132 -19.92 11.08 -11.45
N ARG A 133 -20.51 11.37 -12.62
CA ARG A 133 -20.28 10.59 -13.84
C ARG A 133 -18.83 10.66 -14.32
N GLN A 134 -18.19 11.82 -14.18
CA GLN A 134 -16.78 11.97 -14.55
C GLN A 134 -15.88 11.11 -13.65
N ILE A 135 -16.12 11.10 -12.33
CA ILE A 135 -15.38 10.28 -11.36
C ILE A 135 -15.47 8.80 -11.75
N TYR A 136 -16.68 8.34 -12.09
CA TYR A 136 -16.91 6.97 -12.51
C TYR A 136 -16.16 6.58 -13.80
N GLU A 137 -16.20 7.42 -14.84
CA GLU A 137 -15.52 7.14 -16.11
C GLU A 137 -13.99 7.15 -15.97
N GLU A 138 -13.44 8.04 -15.13
CA GLU A 138 -12.01 8.05 -14.81
C GLU A 138 -11.60 6.79 -14.03
N ALA A 139 -12.40 6.37 -13.05
CA ALA A 139 -12.19 5.13 -12.30
C ALA A 139 -12.27 3.88 -13.19
N LYS A 140 -13.20 3.88 -14.15
CA LYS A 140 -13.32 2.81 -15.14
C LYS A 140 -12.09 2.71 -16.05
N LYS A 141 -11.53 3.85 -16.50
CA LYS A 141 -10.28 3.87 -17.29
C LYS A 141 -9.11 3.28 -16.49
N ARG A 142 -8.94 3.71 -15.23
CA ARG A 142 -7.90 3.16 -14.34
C ARG A 142 -8.05 1.65 -14.13
N TYR A 143 -9.29 1.17 -13.96
CA TYR A 143 -9.58 -0.25 -13.89
C TYR A 143 -9.14 -1.01 -15.16
N GLU A 144 -9.42 -0.47 -16.35
CA GLU A 144 -9.03 -1.09 -17.63
C GLU A 144 -7.51 -1.15 -17.81
N GLU A 145 -6.80 -0.08 -17.46
CA GLU A 145 -5.33 -0.04 -17.46
C GLU A 145 -4.74 -1.07 -16.48
N ARG A 146 -5.26 -1.11 -15.25
CA ARG A 146 -4.83 -2.06 -14.22
C ARG A 146 -5.05 -3.51 -14.66
N LYS A 147 -6.19 -3.80 -15.29
CA LYS A 147 -6.51 -5.15 -15.78
C LYS A 147 -5.43 -5.67 -16.73
N ARG A 148 -4.88 -4.81 -17.58
CA ARG A 148 -3.76 -5.15 -18.49
C ARG A 148 -2.46 -5.44 -17.72
N LYS A 149 -2.15 -4.64 -16.70
CA LYS A 149 -0.94 -4.82 -15.87
C LYS A 149 -0.91 -6.14 -15.10
N ILE A 150 -2.07 -6.73 -14.80
CA ILE A 150 -2.19 -7.96 -14.00
C ILE A 150 -2.59 -9.19 -14.83
N GLU A 151 -2.44 -9.16 -16.15
CA GLU A 151 -2.76 -10.30 -17.02
C GLU A 151 -1.99 -11.57 -16.61
N ASP A 152 -0.72 -11.41 -16.23
CA ASP A 152 0.16 -12.51 -15.82
C ASP A 152 0.00 -12.96 -14.36
N ARG A 153 -1.00 -12.43 -13.62
CA ARG A 153 -1.19 -12.75 -12.18
C ARG A 153 -1.25 -14.25 -11.89
N LYS A 154 -1.78 -15.06 -12.83
CA LYS A 154 -1.89 -16.51 -12.66
C LYS A 154 -0.53 -17.19 -12.67
N PHE A 155 0.39 -16.70 -13.50
CA PHE A 155 1.77 -17.18 -13.54
C PHE A 155 2.55 -16.65 -12.34
N LYS A 156 2.46 -15.34 -12.06
CA LYS A 156 3.15 -14.70 -10.94
C LYS A 156 2.88 -15.35 -9.59
N ARG A 157 1.66 -15.86 -9.36
CA ARG A 157 1.29 -16.61 -8.15
C ARG A 157 2.19 -17.83 -7.86
N PHE A 158 2.78 -18.43 -8.89
CA PHE A 158 3.62 -19.63 -8.77
C PHE A 158 5.11 -19.35 -9.04
N ASP A 159 5.48 -18.09 -9.30
CA ASP A 159 6.86 -17.66 -9.41
C ASP A 159 7.46 -17.52 -8.01
N LEU A 160 8.17 -18.55 -7.55
CA LEU A 160 8.81 -18.60 -6.23
C LEU A 160 10.27 -18.15 -6.25
N THR A 161 10.74 -17.64 -7.40
CA THR A 161 12.10 -17.10 -7.56
C THR A 161 12.37 -16.08 -6.45
N ASP A 162 13.56 -16.10 -5.84
CA ASP A 162 13.96 -15.10 -4.86
C ASP A 162 14.61 -13.91 -5.57
N PRO A 163 13.91 -12.78 -5.79
CA PRO A 163 14.49 -11.63 -6.46
C PRO A 163 15.48 -10.88 -5.55
N THR A 164 15.57 -11.21 -4.26
CA THR A 164 16.56 -10.62 -3.36
C THR A 164 17.86 -11.41 -3.33
N LYS A 165 17.95 -12.54 -4.03
CA LYS A 165 19.15 -13.38 -4.06
C LYS A 165 20.30 -12.65 -4.75
N GLY A 166 21.44 -12.59 -4.07
CA GLY A 166 22.61 -11.86 -4.54
C GLY A 166 22.65 -10.39 -4.14
N LEU A 167 21.63 -9.87 -3.45
CA LEU A 167 21.68 -8.53 -2.86
C LEU A 167 22.52 -8.51 -1.59
N LYS A 168 23.43 -7.53 -1.48
CA LYS A 168 24.27 -7.28 -0.30
C LYS A 168 23.44 -6.87 0.90
N TRP A 169 22.47 -5.97 0.69
CA TRP A 169 21.58 -5.47 1.73
C TRP A 169 20.21 -6.11 1.60
N ARG A 170 20.06 -7.25 2.29
CA ARG A 170 18.80 -7.99 2.34
C ARG A 170 18.49 -8.47 3.74
N VAL A 171 17.22 -8.77 3.97
CA VAL A 171 16.71 -9.43 5.17
C VAL A 171 15.60 -10.38 4.77
N GLU A 172 15.43 -11.45 5.55
CA GLU A 172 14.30 -12.36 5.43
C GLU A 172 13.63 -12.47 6.79
N SER A 173 12.30 -12.42 6.81
CA SER A 173 11.52 -12.56 8.03
C SER A 173 10.33 -13.46 7.76
N SER A 174 10.08 -14.42 8.65
CA SER A 174 8.94 -15.33 8.57
C SER A 174 8.10 -15.23 9.83
N ARG A 175 6.78 -15.26 9.67
CA ARG A 175 5.82 -15.30 10.78
C ARG A 175 4.60 -16.13 10.44
N TRP A 176 3.94 -16.67 11.46
CA TRP A 176 2.64 -17.30 11.31
C TRP A 176 1.58 -16.23 11.05
N ALA A 177 0.67 -16.50 10.13
CA ALA A 177 -0.59 -15.78 10.00
C ALA A 177 -1.52 -16.23 11.13
N MET A 178 -1.75 -15.35 12.10
CA MET A 178 -2.54 -15.63 13.29
C MET A 178 -4.02 -15.28 13.07
N PRO A 179 -4.95 -15.82 13.88
CA PRO A 179 -6.36 -15.44 13.81
C PRO A 179 -6.59 -13.93 13.96
N SER A 180 -5.76 -13.22 14.74
CA SER A 180 -5.80 -11.77 14.91
C SER A 180 -5.47 -10.98 13.64
N ASP A 181 -4.88 -11.63 12.63
CA ASP A 181 -4.51 -11.00 11.36
C ASP A 181 -5.62 -11.15 10.32
N ALA A 182 -6.61 -12.02 10.58
CA ALA A 182 -7.74 -12.25 9.70
C ALA A 182 -8.75 -11.10 9.77
N PHE A 183 -9.31 -10.74 8.61
CA PHE A 183 -10.41 -9.78 8.53
C PHE A 183 -11.74 -10.46 8.22
N VAL A 184 -11.75 -11.43 7.30
CA VAL A 184 -12.96 -12.18 6.94
C VAL A 184 -12.68 -13.67 6.85
N GLY A 185 -13.44 -14.48 7.59
CA GLY A 185 -13.24 -15.92 7.66
C GLY A 185 -11.81 -16.25 8.09
N ASN A 186 -11.07 -16.96 7.23
CA ASN A 186 -9.67 -17.29 7.45
C ASN A 186 -8.69 -16.44 6.62
N LEU A 187 -9.14 -15.39 5.94
CA LEU A 187 -8.31 -14.57 5.07
C LEU A 187 -7.66 -13.42 5.85
N VAL A 188 -6.34 -13.31 5.75
CA VAL A 188 -5.56 -12.22 6.36
C VAL A 188 -5.90 -10.87 5.71
N SER A 189 -5.99 -9.83 6.53
CA SER A 189 -6.19 -8.45 6.06
C SER A 189 -5.02 -8.01 5.16
N GLY A 190 -5.35 -7.43 4.01
CA GLY A 190 -4.36 -6.72 3.19
C GLY A 190 -3.69 -5.58 3.96
N GLY A 191 -4.42 -4.92 4.86
CA GLY A 191 -3.86 -3.90 5.76
C GLY A 191 -2.83 -4.46 6.72
N ARG A 192 -3.04 -5.66 7.26
CA ARG A 192 -2.04 -6.30 8.11
C ARG A 192 -0.76 -6.65 7.37
N LEU A 193 -0.91 -7.22 6.16
CA LEU A 193 0.24 -7.50 5.31
C LEU A 193 1.03 -6.22 5.03
N LEU A 194 0.38 -5.13 4.61
CA LEU A 194 1.05 -3.86 4.31
C LEU A 194 1.80 -3.28 5.53
N ALA A 195 1.23 -3.40 6.75
CA ALA A 195 1.92 -2.98 7.96
C ALA A 195 3.20 -3.79 8.22
N TRP A 196 3.18 -5.11 7.97
CA TRP A 196 4.35 -5.96 8.11
C TRP A 196 5.43 -5.65 7.07
N LEU A 197 5.03 -5.35 5.84
CA LEU A 197 5.95 -4.95 4.79
C LEU A 197 6.67 -3.64 5.15
N ASP A 198 5.93 -2.66 5.66
CA ASP A 198 6.49 -1.39 6.14
C ASP A 198 7.45 -1.62 7.33
N GLU A 199 7.09 -2.47 8.29
CA GLU A 199 7.96 -2.79 9.43
C GLU A 199 9.33 -3.35 8.97
N ILE A 200 9.32 -4.30 8.05
CA ILE A 200 10.53 -4.97 7.53
C ILE A 200 11.34 -4.02 6.65
N ALA A 201 10.68 -3.24 5.80
CA ALA A 201 11.34 -2.24 4.97
C ALA A 201 11.97 -1.14 5.81
N GLY A 202 11.26 -0.62 6.81
CA GLY A 202 11.77 0.38 7.75
C GLY A 202 12.99 -0.10 8.52
N LEU A 203 13.00 -1.37 8.96
CA LEU A 203 14.16 -2.00 9.59
C LEU A 203 15.37 -2.01 8.65
N LEU A 204 15.19 -2.44 7.41
CA LEU A 204 16.30 -2.51 6.44
C LEU A 204 16.80 -1.10 6.06
N ALA A 205 15.89 -0.14 5.90
CA ALA A 205 16.21 1.26 5.66
C ALA A 205 17.04 1.84 6.81
N ALA A 206 16.58 1.68 8.04
CA ALA A 206 17.28 2.20 9.22
C ALA A 206 18.66 1.57 9.40
N ARG A 207 18.79 0.27 9.13
CA ARG A 207 20.07 -0.44 9.17
C ARG A 207 21.06 0.08 8.12
N TYR A 208 20.58 0.36 6.91
CA TYR A 208 21.41 0.90 5.84
C TYR A 208 21.82 2.35 6.09
N SER A 209 20.87 3.21 6.49
CA SER A 209 21.14 4.62 6.72
C SER A 209 21.88 4.90 8.04
N GLY A 210 21.91 3.94 8.96
CA GLY A 210 22.50 4.11 10.29
C GLY A 210 21.69 5.02 11.22
N GLY A 211 20.38 5.17 10.97
CA GLY A 211 19.54 6.10 11.70
C GLY A 211 18.06 6.02 11.33
N ALA A 212 17.24 6.95 11.83
CA ALA A 212 15.80 6.94 11.60
C ALA A 212 15.45 7.09 10.11
N ALA A 213 14.47 6.32 9.64
CA ALA A 213 13.93 6.41 8.29
C ALA A 213 12.41 6.39 8.33
N VAL A 214 11.77 7.14 7.44
CA VAL A 214 10.31 7.25 7.34
C VAL A 214 9.84 6.85 5.94
N THR A 215 8.64 6.28 5.86
CA THR A 215 8.04 5.88 4.59
C THR A 215 7.67 7.11 3.77
N GLY A 216 8.22 7.23 2.56
CA GLY A 216 7.94 8.33 1.64
C GLY A 216 6.88 7.97 0.60
N SER A 217 6.93 6.76 0.06
CA SER A 217 5.93 6.26 -0.91
C SER A 217 5.93 4.75 -1.00
N VAL A 218 4.83 4.20 -1.49
CA VAL A 218 4.69 2.80 -1.87
C VAL A 218 4.28 2.74 -3.33
N ASP A 219 4.98 1.92 -4.10
CA ASP A 219 4.70 1.67 -5.51
C ASP A 219 3.44 0.82 -5.69
N GLU A 220 2.92 0.78 -6.91
CA GLU A 220 1.78 -0.07 -7.23
C GLU A 220 2.06 -1.54 -6.90
N THR A 221 1.10 -2.19 -6.24
CA THR A 221 1.26 -3.54 -5.71
C THR A 221 0.05 -4.39 -6.07
N ALA A 222 0.29 -5.50 -6.77
CA ALA A 222 -0.72 -6.50 -7.09
C ALA A 222 -0.64 -7.68 -6.13
N PHE A 223 -1.78 -8.13 -5.61
CA PHE A 223 -1.88 -9.29 -4.72
C PHE A 223 -2.35 -10.52 -5.53
N TYR A 224 -1.43 -11.44 -5.79
CA TYR A 224 -1.64 -12.60 -6.66
C TYR A 224 -2.30 -13.79 -5.96
N ALA A 225 -2.09 -13.92 -4.65
CA ALA A 225 -2.60 -15.03 -3.85
C ALA A 225 -3.09 -14.55 -2.47
N PRO A 226 -4.14 -15.17 -1.90
CA PRO A 226 -4.54 -14.89 -0.53
C PRO A 226 -3.57 -15.52 0.46
N ILE A 227 -3.47 -14.89 1.64
CA ILE A 227 -2.86 -15.46 2.84
C ILE A 227 -3.98 -15.94 3.75
N ARG A 228 -3.83 -17.14 4.32
CA ARG A 228 -4.78 -17.72 5.26
C ARG A 228 -4.20 -17.83 6.66
N VAL A 229 -5.06 -17.79 7.67
CA VAL A 229 -4.70 -18.16 9.04
C VAL A 229 -4.05 -19.54 9.03
N GLY A 230 -2.90 -19.66 9.69
CA GLY A 230 -2.07 -20.85 9.69
C GLY A 230 -1.07 -20.96 8.53
N ASP A 231 -1.06 -20.03 7.56
CA ASP A 231 0.06 -19.93 6.62
C ASP A 231 1.30 -19.40 7.36
N ILE A 232 2.49 -19.88 6.98
CA ILE A 232 3.77 -19.21 7.24
C ILE A 232 3.96 -18.18 6.13
N VAL A 233 4.09 -16.91 6.52
CA VAL A 233 4.34 -15.78 5.62
C VAL A 233 5.81 -15.42 5.71
N THR A 234 6.54 -15.57 4.62
CA THR A 234 7.94 -15.19 4.48
C THR A 234 8.06 -13.94 3.61
N VAL A 235 8.69 -12.91 4.14
CA VAL A 235 8.98 -11.67 3.44
C VAL A 235 10.49 -11.58 3.21
N ARG A 236 10.88 -11.53 1.94
CA ARG A 236 12.25 -11.36 1.48
C ARG A 236 12.41 -9.91 1.02
N ALA A 237 13.20 -9.13 1.72
CA ALA A 237 13.39 -7.72 1.43
C ALA A 237 14.83 -7.40 1.05
N GLY A 238 15.03 -6.47 0.13
CA GLY A 238 16.35 -6.02 -0.29
C GLY A 238 16.38 -4.62 -0.88
N ILE A 239 17.49 -3.92 -0.70
CA ILE A 239 17.69 -2.59 -1.27
C ILE A 239 17.96 -2.72 -2.77
N THR A 240 17.15 -2.06 -3.59
CA THR A 240 17.27 -2.08 -5.06
C THR A 240 17.83 -0.78 -5.61
N TYR A 241 17.65 0.35 -4.91
CA TYR A 241 18.17 1.64 -5.33
C TYR A 241 18.41 2.56 -4.13
N VAL A 242 19.41 3.43 -4.23
CA VAL A 242 19.71 4.44 -3.22
C VAL A 242 19.94 5.78 -3.89
N GLY A 243 19.18 6.78 -3.46
CA GLY A 243 19.32 8.17 -3.85
C GLY A 243 20.17 8.96 -2.86
N LYS A 244 19.97 10.29 -2.84
CA LYS A 244 20.75 11.17 -1.96
C LYS A 244 20.40 11.01 -0.48
N SER A 245 19.10 10.88 -0.19
CA SER A 245 18.53 10.70 1.15
C SER A 245 17.48 9.59 1.19
N SER A 246 17.23 8.92 0.07
CA SER A 246 16.17 7.94 -0.09
C SER A 246 16.71 6.55 -0.44
N MET A 247 15.95 5.53 -0.09
CA MET A 247 16.26 4.13 -0.35
C MET A 247 15.01 3.46 -0.89
N GLU A 248 15.12 2.77 -2.02
CA GLU A 248 14.09 1.87 -2.52
C GLU A 248 14.35 0.46 -2.00
N ILE A 249 13.32 -0.14 -1.41
CA ILE A 249 13.35 -1.48 -0.86
C ILE A 249 12.30 -2.31 -1.59
N MET A 250 12.75 -3.35 -2.26
CA MET A 250 11.88 -4.39 -2.82
C MET A 250 11.51 -5.36 -1.70
N LEU A 251 10.24 -5.74 -1.64
CA LEU A 251 9.72 -6.79 -0.78
C LEU A 251 9.05 -7.84 -1.63
N ASP A 252 9.39 -9.09 -1.39
CA ASP A 252 8.82 -10.25 -2.04
C ASP A 252 8.19 -11.15 -0.97
N VAL A 253 6.93 -11.52 -1.17
CA VAL A 253 6.10 -12.16 -0.14
C VAL A 253 5.66 -13.54 -0.59
N ILE A 254 6.04 -14.55 0.18
CA ILE A 254 5.66 -15.95 -0.02
C ILE A 254 4.77 -16.38 1.14
N ALA A 255 3.68 -17.09 0.84
CA ALA A 255 2.83 -17.73 1.84
C ALA A 255 2.75 -19.24 1.60
N GLU A 256 2.99 -20.02 2.64
CA GLU A 256 3.00 -21.48 2.61
C GLU A 256 2.14 -22.04 3.76
N GLY A 257 1.17 -22.89 3.42
CA GLY A 257 0.35 -23.56 4.44
C GLY A 257 1.00 -24.89 4.86
N ALA A 258 0.64 -25.40 6.04
CA ALA A 258 1.25 -26.60 6.64
C ALA A 258 1.30 -27.86 5.72
N TYR A 259 0.37 -27.97 4.77
CA TYR A 259 0.31 -29.08 3.80
C TYR A 259 0.14 -28.57 2.35
N GLY A 260 0.35 -27.28 2.12
CA GLY A 260 0.05 -26.61 0.85
C GLY A 260 1.29 -26.22 0.07
N GLN A 261 1.14 -26.02 -1.24
CA GLN A 261 2.20 -25.39 -2.04
C GLN A 261 2.39 -23.92 -1.63
N ALA A 262 3.66 -23.50 -1.60
CA ALA A 262 4.05 -22.12 -1.46
C ALA A 262 3.46 -21.27 -2.61
N ARG A 263 3.06 -20.04 -2.28
CA ARG A 263 2.41 -19.11 -3.20
C ARG A 263 3.09 -17.76 -3.09
N HIS A 264 3.39 -17.17 -4.24
CA HIS A 264 3.80 -15.78 -4.29
C HIS A 264 2.58 -14.89 -4.13
N VAL A 265 2.59 -14.09 -3.06
CA VAL A 265 1.50 -13.21 -2.67
C VAL A 265 1.63 -11.87 -3.38
N CYS A 266 2.78 -11.21 -3.31
CA CYS A 266 3.06 -9.97 -4.00
C CYS A 266 4.55 -9.63 -4.02
N THR A 267 4.96 -8.83 -5.00
CA THR A 267 6.19 -8.04 -4.96
C THR A 267 5.79 -6.57 -4.80
N ALA A 268 6.43 -5.84 -3.89
CA ALA A 268 6.18 -4.42 -3.64
C ALA A 268 7.49 -3.64 -3.56
N TYR A 269 7.44 -2.33 -3.83
CA TYR A 269 8.59 -1.43 -3.68
C TYR A 269 8.22 -0.27 -2.77
N TYR A 270 8.99 -0.09 -1.70
CA TYR A 270 8.79 0.95 -0.71
C TYR A 270 9.95 1.94 -0.80
N THR A 271 9.65 3.22 -0.85
CA THR A 271 10.67 4.27 -0.77
C THR A 271 10.71 4.81 0.65
N TYR A 272 11.86 4.65 1.31
CA TYR A 272 12.16 5.25 2.61
C TYR A 272 13.01 6.50 2.45
N ILE A 273 12.84 7.45 3.35
CA ILE A 273 13.62 8.68 3.44
C ILE A 273 14.34 8.66 4.79
N HIS A 274 15.67 8.70 4.76
CA HIS A 274 16.45 8.89 5.98
C HIS A 274 16.26 10.32 6.49
N VAL A 275 16.07 10.46 7.79
CA VAL A 275 15.81 11.75 8.43
C VAL A 275 16.70 11.98 9.64
N ASP A 276 17.07 13.24 9.86
CA ASP A 276 17.79 13.69 11.05
C ASP A 276 16.88 13.81 12.29
N SER A 277 17.46 14.23 13.41
CA SER A 277 16.76 14.45 14.69
C SER A 277 15.70 15.56 14.63
N SER A 278 15.74 16.43 13.62
CA SER A 278 14.72 17.45 13.36
C SER A 278 13.62 16.96 12.40
N GLY A 279 13.71 15.71 11.91
CA GLY A 279 12.78 15.12 10.95
C GLY A 279 13.02 15.57 9.50
N LYS A 280 14.17 16.20 9.20
CA LYS A 280 14.50 16.63 7.83
C LYS A 280 15.27 15.55 7.08
N PRO A 281 15.10 15.44 5.73
CA PRO A 281 15.86 14.48 4.94
C PRO A 281 17.38 14.65 5.12
N ALA A 282 18.06 13.55 5.40
CA ALA A 282 19.50 13.50 5.66
C ALA A 282 20.19 12.55 4.67
N PRO A 283 21.49 12.77 4.36
CA PRO A 283 22.20 11.94 3.39
C PRO A 283 22.35 10.50 3.88
N VAL A 284 22.25 9.54 2.96
CA VAL A 284 22.49 8.11 3.21
C VAL A 284 23.86 7.68 2.68
N PRO A 285 24.42 6.55 3.15
CA PRO A 285 25.65 6.00 2.58
C PRO A 285 25.52 5.75 1.08
N GLU A 286 26.61 5.96 0.34
CA GLU A 286 26.66 5.66 -1.09
C GLU A 286 26.48 4.15 -1.35
N TYR A 287 25.60 3.81 -2.29
CA TYR A 287 25.37 2.43 -2.70
C TYR A 287 26.19 2.11 -3.94
N VAL A 288 27.12 1.17 -3.83
CA VAL A 288 27.90 0.65 -4.96
C VAL A 288 27.44 -0.78 -5.26
N PRO A 289 26.72 -1.02 -6.38
CA PRO A 289 26.31 -2.35 -6.79
C PRO A 289 27.53 -3.27 -6.98
N ILE A 290 27.52 -4.45 -6.35
CA ILE A 290 28.69 -5.35 -6.32
C ILE A 290 28.67 -6.44 -7.40
N ASN A 291 27.52 -6.64 -8.07
CA ASN A 291 27.34 -7.63 -9.13
C ASN A 291 26.39 -7.13 -10.22
N ASP A 292 26.34 -7.84 -11.34
CA ASP A 292 25.55 -7.41 -12.51
C ASP A 292 24.04 -7.42 -12.25
N TYR A 293 23.57 -8.30 -11.36
CA TYR A 293 22.16 -8.33 -10.96
C TYR A 293 21.78 -7.08 -10.16
N GLU A 294 22.61 -6.68 -9.19
CA GLU A 294 22.43 -5.42 -8.45
C GLU A 294 22.50 -4.21 -9.37
N LYS A 295 23.42 -4.19 -10.35
CA LYS A 295 23.50 -3.10 -11.34
C LYS A 295 22.19 -2.98 -12.15
N SER A 296 21.63 -4.12 -12.56
CA SER A 296 20.34 -4.16 -13.27
C SER A 296 19.21 -3.60 -12.40
N LEU A 297 19.09 -4.08 -11.16
CA LEU A 297 18.06 -3.62 -10.22
C LEU A 297 18.22 -2.13 -9.87
N PHE A 298 19.45 -1.64 -9.78
CA PHE A 298 19.74 -0.23 -9.54
C PHE A 298 19.27 0.65 -10.70
N ALA A 299 19.56 0.25 -11.94
CA ALA A 299 19.07 0.96 -13.13
C ALA A 299 17.54 0.94 -13.24
N GLU A 300 16.89 -0.16 -12.86
CA GLU A 300 15.43 -0.23 -12.80
C GLU A 300 14.83 0.65 -11.70
N GLY A 301 15.45 0.66 -10.51
CA GLY A 301 15.03 1.51 -9.40
C GLY A 301 15.20 2.99 -9.69
N GLU A 302 16.21 3.37 -10.48
CA GLU A 302 16.35 4.73 -10.99
C GLU A 302 15.19 5.12 -11.93
N ARG A 303 14.79 4.23 -12.84
CA ARG A 303 13.61 4.47 -13.70
C ARG A 303 12.33 4.60 -12.88
N ARG A 304 12.12 3.72 -11.89
CA ARG A 304 10.97 3.83 -10.96
C ARG A 304 10.98 5.14 -10.20
N ARG A 305 12.15 5.62 -9.78
CA ARG A 305 12.30 6.93 -9.13
C ARG A 305 11.86 8.08 -10.05
N GLN A 306 12.26 8.08 -11.31
CA GLN A 306 11.88 9.13 -12.26
C GLN A 306 10.35 9.22 -12.38
N VAL A 307 9.68 8.07 -12.53
CA VAL A 307 8.21 7.98 -12.55
C VAL A 307 7.59 8.52 -11.25
N ARG A 308 8.14 8.14 -10.09
CA ARG A 308 7.69 8.66 -8.78
C ARG A 308 7.78 10.18 -8.69
N ASP A 309 8.90 10.75 -9.11
CA ASP A 309 9.18 12.19 -9.01
C ASP A 309 8.19 12.98 -9.89
N GLU A 310 7.90 12.49 -11.10
CA GLU A 310 6.89 13.08 -12.01
C GLU A 310 5.48 13.02 -11.42
N GLU A 311 5.07 11.87 -10.90
CA GLU A 311 3.76 11.68 -10.27
C GLU A 311 3.60 12.56 -9.02
N LEU A 312 4.61 12.61 -8.17
CA LEU A 312 4.61 13.45 -6.97
C LEU A 312 4.52 14.94 -7.32
N ALA A 313 5.25 15.39 -8.36
CA ALA A 313 5.16 16.77 -8.84
C ALA A 313 3.77 17.11 -9.38
N ARG A 314 3.09 16.16 -10.04
CA ARG A 314 1.68 16.33 -10.46
C ARG A 314 0.74 16.45 -9.26
N ILE A 315 0.87 15.57 -8.27
CA ILE A 315 0.04 15.61 -7.05
C ILE A 315 0.24 16.93 -6.29
N LYS A 316 1.49 17.39 -6.12
CA LYS A 316 1.79 18.67 -5.48
C LYS A 316 1.16 19.84 -6.22
N ARG A 317 1.18 19.86 -7.56
CA ARG A 317 0.51 20.92 -8.34
C ARG A 317 -1.00 20.91 -8.14
N MET A 318 -1.63 19.74 -8.08
CA MET A 318 -3.08 19.63 -7.89
C MET A 318 -3.54 20.01 -6.48
N TRP A 319 -2.74 19.70 -5.44
CA TRP A 319 -3.17 19.80 -4.03
C TRP A 319 -2.44 20.85 -3.20
N MET A 320 -1.39 21.47 -3.74
CA MET A 320 -0.61 22.53 -3.08
C MET A 320 -0.58 23.84 -3.87
N SER A 321 -1.36 23.97 -4.94
CA SER A 321 -1.63 25.29 -5.51
C SER A 321 -2.48 26.08 -4.51
N PRO A 322 -2.12 27.33 -4.17
CA PRO A 322 -3.06 28.20 -3.49
C PRO A 322 -4.32 28.28 -4.36
N GLU A 323 -5.51 28.09 -3.77
CA GLU A 323 -6.74 28.47 -4.46
C GLU A 323 -6.59 29.94 -4.91
N PRO A 324 -6.95 30.26 -6.17
CA PRO A 324 -6.92 31.64 -6.65
C PRO A 324 -7.83 32.57 -5.87
#